data_AF-A0A127SEE1-F1
#
_entry.id   AF-A0A127SEE1-F1
#
_cell.length_a   1.000
_cell.length_b   1.000
_cell.length_c   1.000
_cell.angle_alpha   90.00
_cell.angle_beta   90.00
_cell.angle_gamma   90.00
#
_symmetry.space_group_name_H-M   'P 1'
#
loop_
_entity.id
_entity.type
_entity.pdbx_description
1 polymer ?
#
loop_
_entity_poly.entity_id
_entity_poly.type
_entity_poly.pdbx_seq_one_letter_code
_entity_poly.pdbx_strand_id
1 'polypeptide(L)'
;MKETDMSNSLIPFTKDAMEAELRVILFMQASHIAHTGNRKTAFEFLGVECEFDPSNDGSEQDSVVGNLDLTRFDATRYLTIAYDYAFQIGHYRAYDVAEHFDILGFDYGVPKCSNCGVCSPYYLPDSKCRHVVDKAIGRWYLEGKEDASLNIRHLSVLAGMKEGAVRNSLSTEKIKTEGSPASLRSEVALEWLKKRKGFIPSRFDDDREAIWRGDARSLLMSKGFQSAITTILSELKLTPEEATAKAGLPQGYVSNLLTGTYGLDEIDQLQRIGVALGLDVPHFVGKAVEAALRRRVEG
;
A
#
# COMPACT_ATOMS: atom_id res chain seq x y z
N MET A 1 -0.23 10.53 25.74
CA MET A 1 -1.05 10.56 24.52
C MET A 1 -0.39 9.59 23.56
N LYS A 2 -1.07 8.50 23.17
CA LYS A 2 -0.41 7.38 22.44
C LYS A 2 0.00 7.83 21.04
N GLU A 3 1.17 7.38 20.59
CA GLU A 3 1.79 7.68 19.28
C GLU A 3 0.84 7.49 18.08
N THR A 4 -0.12 6.58 18.20
CA THR A 4 -1.17 6.28 17.23
C THR A 4 -2.16 7.42 17.01
N ASP A 5 -2.36 8.29 18.00
CA ASP A 5 -3.32 9.41 17.94
C ASP A 5 -2.73 10.64 17.22
N MET A 6 -1.40 10.79 17.25
CA MET A 6 -0.71 11.88 16.53
C MET A 6 -0.51 11.57 15.04
N SER A 7 -0.37 10.30 14.66
CA SER A 7 -0.21 9.93 13.25
C SER A 7 -1.47 10.20 12.41
N ASN A 8 -2.67 10.03 12.99
CA ASN A 8 -3.92 10.30 12.28
C ASN A 8 -4.13 11.78 11.94
N SER A 9 -3.55 12.72 12.72
CA SER A 9 -3.66 14.15 12.42
C SER A 9 -2.77 14.60 11.24
N LEU A 10 -1.76 13.80 10.87
CA LEU A 10 -0.80 14.11 9.81
C LEU A 10 -1.17 13.51 8.45
N ILE A 11 -2.26 12.75 8.38
CA ILE A 11 -2.77 12.14 7.14
C ILE A 11 -3.82 13.08 6.53
N PRO A 12 -3.56 13.66 5.33
CA PRO A 12 -4.41 14.72 4.79
C PRO A 12 -5.71 14.23 4.14
N PHE A 13 -5.83 12.95 3.80
CA PHE A 13 -7.00 12.35 3.16
C PHE A 13 -7.05 10.84 3.38
N THR A 14 -8.22 10.22 3.26
CA THR A 14 -8.42 8.78 3.43
C THR A 14 -8.00 7.96 2.21
N LYS A 15 -7.84 6.64 2.38
CA LYS A 15 -7.65 5.71 1.25
C LYS A 15 -8.81 5.79 0.25
N ASP A 16 -10.05 5.81 0.73
CA ASP A 16 -11.24 5.93 -0.11
C ASP A 16 -11.21 7.16 -1.01
N ALA A 17 -10.68 8.28 -0.51
CA ALA A 17 -10.54 9.51 -1.30
C ALA A 17 -9.47 9.37 -2.40
N MET A 18 -8.37 8.66 -2.14
CA MET A 18 -7.38 8.30 -3.17
C MET A 18 -7.98 7.33 -4.19
N GLU A 19 -8.71 6.31 -3.73
CA GLU A 19 -9.36 5.34 -4.59
C GLU A 19 -10.43 5.98 -5.50
N ALA A 20 -11.19 6.95 -5.00
CA ALA A 20 -12.11 7.73 -5.81
C ALA A 20 -11.39 8.45 -6.96
N GLU A 21 -10.20 9.01 -6.70
CA GLU A 21 -9.38 9.62 -7.75
C GLU A 21 -8.80 8.57 -8.73
N LEU A 22 -8.40 7.40 -8.23
CA LEU A 22 -7.94 6.30 -9.08
C LEU A 22 -9.01 5.85 -10.08
N ARG A 23 -10.29 5.78 -9.67
CA ARG A 23 -11.41 5.45 -10.57
C ARG A 23 -11.49 6.44 -11.75
N VAL A 24 -11.31 7.74 -11.49
CA VAL A 24 -11.27 8.76 -12.55
C VAL A 24 -10.08 8.55 -13.49
N ILE A 25 -8.91 8.23 -12.95
CA ILE A 25 -7.69 7.97 -13.76
C ILE A 25 -7.88 6.75 -14.67
N LEU A 26 -8.42 5.66 -14.14
CA LEU A 26 -8.70 4.44 -14.90
C LEU A 26 -9.75 4.69 -15.99
N PHE A 27 -10.80 5.46 -15.68
CA PHE A 27 -11.78 5.90 -16.67
C PHE A 27 -11.12 6.70 -17.82
N MET A 28 -10.18 7.59 -17.51
CA MET A 28 -9.45 8.34 -18.55
C MET A 28 -8.60 7.43 -19.43
N GLN A 29 -7.91 6.44 -18.87
CA GLN A 29 -7.20 5.43 -19.65
C GLN A 29 -8.15 4.66 -20.58
N ALA A 30 -9.32 4.26 -20.08
CA ALA A 30 -10.34 3.62 -20.89
C ALA A 30 -10.87 4.52 -22.02
N SER A 31 -11.05 5.81 -21.75
CA SER A 31 -11.46 6.78 -22.78
C SER A 31 -10.45 6.87 -23.93
N HIS A 32 -9.15 6.74 -23.63
CA HIS A 32 -8.10 6.69 -24.64
C HIS A 32 -8.16 5.39 -25.45
N ILE A 33 -8.39 4.25 -24.79
CA ILE A 33 -8.60 2.96 -25.46
C ILE A 33 -9.81 3.04 -26.40
N ALA A 34 -10.92 3.63 -25.95
CA ALA A 34 -12.13 3.79 -26.76
C ALA A 34 -11.88 4.70 -27.98
N HIS A 35 -11.12 5.77 -27.80
CA HIS A 35 -10.82 6.76 -28.84
C HIS A 35 -9.83 6.24 -29.89
N THR A 36 -8.74 5.61 -29.45
CA THR A 36 -7.65 5.15 -30.33
C THR A 36 -7.86 3.74 -30.87
N GLY A 37 -8.53 2.90 -30.10
CA GLY A 37 -8.88 1.52 -30.45
C GLY A 37 -10.37 1.41 -30.75
N ASN A 38 -11.12 0.82 -29.82
CA ASN A 38 -12.56 0.62 -29.95
C ASN A 38 -13.23 0.53 -28.57
N ARG A 39 -14.54 0.81 -28.54
CA ARG A 39 -15.35 0.82 -27.31
C ARG A 39 -15.39 -0.54 -26.60
N LYS A 40 -15.46 -1.64 -27.35
CA LYS A 40 -15.50 -2.99 -26.78
C LYS A 40 -14.27 -3.27 -25.90
N THR A 41 -13.07 -2.95 -26.39
CA THR A 41 -11.83 -3.11 -25.61
C THR A 41 -11.80 -2.20 -24.38
N ALA A 42 -12.35 -0.98 -24.48
CA ALA A 42 -12.46 -0.10 -23.32
C ALA A 42 -13.43 -0.63 -22.25
N PHE A 43 -14.55 -1.25 -22.67
CA PHE A 43 -15.51 -1.88 -21.76
C PHE A 43 -14.94 -3.12 -21.10
N GLU A 44 -14.19 -3.95 -21.84
CA GLU A 44 -13.48 -5.09 -21.28
C GLU A 44 -12.45 -4.65 -20.23
N PHE A 45 -11.71 -3.57 -20.51
CA PHE A 45 -10.78 -2.96 -19.58
C PHE A 45 -11.47 -2.43 -18.31
N LEU A 46 -12.50 -1.58 -18.44
CA LEU A 46 -13.21 -1.02 -17.28
C LEU A 46 -14.05 -2.05 -16.53
N GLY A 47 -14.58 -3.03 -17.25
CA GLY A 47 -15.53 -3.98 -16.71
C GLY A 47 -16.99 -3.59 -16.78
N VAL A 48 -17.29 -2.45 -17.37
CA VAL A 48 -18.63 -1.89 -17.46
C VAL A 48 -18.78 -1.13 -18.78
N GLU A 49 -19.96 -1.23 -19.38
CA GLU A 49 -20.31 -0.42 -20.55
C GLU A 49 -20.62 1.01 -20.10
N CYS A 50 -20.08 2.00 -20.81
CA CYS A 50 -20.31 3.40 -20.50
C CYS A 50 -20.12 4.29 -21.73
N GLU A 51 -20.68 5.49 -21.70
CA GLU A 51 -20.47 6.47 -22.76
C GLU A 51 -19.22 7.31 -22.47
N PHE A 52 -18.32 7.42 -23.46
CA PHE A 52 -17.12 8.26 -23.41
C PHE A 52 -17.29 9.58 -24.18
N ASP A 53 -18.53 9.95 -24.49
CA ASP A 53 -18.88 11.12 -25.30
C ASP A 53 -18.76 12.41 -24.46
N PRO A 54 -17.94 13.38 -24.90
CA PRO A 54 -17.79 14.67 -24.22
C PRO A 54 -19.05 15.54 -24.22
N SER A 55 -20.07 15.20 -25.00
CA SER A 55 -21.36 15.90 -25.04
C SER A 55 -22.35 15.39 -23.99
N ASN A 56 -22.04 14.32 -23.26
CA ASN A 56 -22.84 13.85 -22.13
C ASN A 56 -22.77 14.86 -20.97
N ASP A 57 -23.87 15.02 -20.23
CA ASP A 57 -23.98 15.98 -19.13
C ASP A 57 -23.18 15.59 -17.87
N GLY A 58 -22.48 14.46 -17.92
CA GLY A 58 -21.59 13.94 -16.89
C GLY A 58 -22.28 13.08 -15.83
N SER A 59 -23.61 13.07 -15.74
CA SER A 59 -24.33 12.41 -14.64
C SER A 59 -24.23 10.88 -14.68
N GLU A 60 -24.32 10.29 -15.87
CA GLU A 60 -24.10 8.85 -16.08
C GLU A 60 -22.63 8.46 -15.85
N GLN A 61 -21.71 9.31 -16.31
CA GLN A 61 -20.27 9.12 -16.14
C GLN A 61 -19.89 9.13 -14.65
N ASP A 62 -20.42 10.06 -13.85
CA ASP A 62 -20.16 10.15 -12.42
C ASP A 62 -20.65 8.90 -11.68
N SER A 63 -21.82 8.37 -12.07
CA SER A 63 -22.35 7.11 -11.51
C SER A 63 -21.49 5.90 -11.87
N VAL A 64 -21.04 5.80 -13.13
CA VAL A 64 -20.14 4.71 -13.57
C VAL A 64 -18.81 4.80 -12.83
N VAL A 65 -18.17 5.97 -12.86
CA VAL A 65 -16.87 6.22 -12.23
C VAL A 65 -16.94 5.97 -10.73
N GLY A 66 -18.00 6.40 -10.05
CA GLY A 66 -18.15 6.19 -8.60
C GLY A 66 -18.26 4.71 -8.20
N ASN A 67 -18.77 3.86 -9.09
CA ASN A 67 -19.04 2.45 -8.81
C ASN A 67 -18.05 1.48 -9.49
N LEU A 68 -16.96 1.98 -10.08
CA LEU A 68 -15.95 1.10 -10.68
C LEU A 68 -15.36 0.15 -9.63
N ASP A 69 -15.36 -1.15 -9.98
CA ASP A 69 -14.75 -2.20 -9.18
C ASP A 69 -13.22 -2.15 -9.30
N LEU A 70 -12.60 -1.53 -8.30
CA LEU A 70 -11.16 -1.38 -8.22
C LEU A 70 -10.41 -2.71 -8.03
N THR A 71 -11.07 -3.78 -7.58
CA THR A 71 -10.40 -5.08 -7.35
C THR A 71 -9.88 -5.72 -8.63
N ARG A 72 -10.36 -5.25 -9.80
CA ARG A 72 -9.92 -5.70 -11.12
C ARG A 72 -8.58 -5.14 -11.57
N PHE A 73 -8.11 -4.07 -10.92
CA PHE A 73 -6.92 -3.34 -11.33
C PHE A 73 -5.82 -3.56 -10.30
N ASP A 74 -4.69 -4.14 -10.72
CA ASP A 74 -3.54 -4.33 -9.81
C ASP A 74 -3.01 -2.98 -9.26
N ALA A 75 -3.30 -1.88 -9.95
CA ALA A 75 -3.07 -0.52 -9.45
C ALA A 75 -3.63 -0.25 -8.07
N THR A 76 -4.79 -0.82 -7.76
CA THR A 76 -5.41 -0.69 -6.45
C THR A 76 -4.54 -1.33 -5.37
N ARG A 77 -3.96 -2.50 -5.64
CA ARG A 77 -3.08 -3.21 -4.69
C ARG A 77 -1.83 -2.38 -4.40
N TYR A 78 -1.06 -2.02 -5.42
CA TYR A 78 0.22 -1.32 -5.19
C TYR A 78 0.03 0.12 -4.69
N LEU A 79 -1.05 0.83 -5.08
CA LEU A 79 -1.35 2.16 -4.52
C LEU A 79 -1.80 2.09 -3.06
N THR A 80 -2.52 1.03 -2.67
CA THR A 80 -2.89 0.81 -1.26
C THR A 80 -1.66 0.57 -0.39
N ILE A 81 -0.72 -0.24 -0.88
CA ILE A 81 0.56 -0.48 -0.19
C ILE A 81 1.39 0.81 -0.14
N ALA A 82 1.44 1.57 -1.24
CA ALA A 82 2.14 2.84 -1.29
C ALA A 82 1.53 3.90 -0.35
N TYR A 83 0.20 3.93 -0.18
CA TYR A 83 -0.47 4.78 0.78
C TYR A 83 -0.02 4.46 2.21
N ASP A 84 -0.06 3.17 2.56
CA ASP A 84 0.38 2.66 3.87
C ASP A 84 1.86 3.01 4.13
N TYR A 85 2.72 2.85 3.12
CA TYR A 85 4.13 3.23 3.18
C TYR A 85 4.36 4.74 3.28
N ALA A 86 3.66 5.55 2.49
CA ALA A 86 3.77 7.01 2.50
C ALA A 86 3.47 7.59 3.90
N PHE A 87 2.43 7.06 4.55
CA PHE A 87 1.94 7.53 5.84
C PHE A 87 2.39 6.69 7.05
N GLN A 88 3.14 5.61 6.82
CA GLN A 88 3.65 4.71 7.85
C GLN A 88 2.53 4.12 8.71
N ILE A 89 1.48 3.62 8.06
CA ILE A 89 0.31 2.96 8.68
C ILE A 89 0.03 1.64 7.96
N GLY A 90 -0.91 0.83 8.49
CA GLY A 90 -1.33 -0.40 7.83
C GLY A 90 -0.15 -1.31 7.45
N HIS A 91 -0.20 -1.87 6.24
CA HIS A 91 0.79 -2.82 5.73
C HIS A 91 1.98 -2.11 5.06
N TYR A 92 2.51 -1.05 5.66
CA TYR A 92 3.60 -0.23 5.10
C TYR A 92 4.85 -1.04 4.71
N ARG A 93 5.07 -2.19 5.36
CA ARG A 93 6.20 -3.11 5.10
C ARG A 93 6.08 -3.91 3.82
N ALA A 94 4.87 -4.02 3.28
CA ALA A 94 4.64 -4.68 1.99
C ALA A 94 5.21 -3.88 0.82
N TYR A 95 5.63 -2.62 1.04
CA TYR A 95 6.28 -1.82 0.03
C TYR A 95 7.74 -2.27 -0.15
N ASP A 96 7.98 -3.11 -1.15
CA ASP A 96 9.31 -3.57 -1.51
C ASP A 96 9.80 -3.00 -2.85
N VAL A 97 10.87 -3.56 -3.40
CA VAL A 97 11.46 -3.11 -4.68
C VAL A 97 10.46 -3.26 -5.82
N ALA A 98 9.66 -4.33 -5.83
CA ALA A 98 8.65 -4.56 -6.85
C ALA A 98 7.57 -3.49 -6.80
N GLU A 99 6.99 -3.22 -5.62
CA GLU A 99 6.00 -2.15 -5.44
C GLU A 99 6.57 -0.78 -5.80
N HIS A 100 7.87 -0.54 -5.55
CA HIS A 100 8.51 0.70 -5.95
C HIS A 100 8.50 0.88 -7.48
N PHE A 101 8.87 -0.17 -8.23
CA PHE A 101 8.84 -0.11 -9.70
C PHE A 101 7.41 -0.03 -10.26
N ASP A 102 6.43 -0.70 -9.65
CA ASP A 102 5.02 -0.57 -10.04
C ASP A 102 4.54 0.89 -9.87
N ILE A 103 4.94 1.55 -8.77
CA ILE A 103 4.60 2.95 -8.50
C ILE A 103 5.26 3.91 -9.49
N LEU A 104 6.53 3.68 -9.85
CA LEU A 104 7.18 4.44 -10.91
C LEU A 104 6.47 4.22 -12.25
N GLY A 105 6.11 2.98 -12.58
CA GLY A 105 5.37 2.64 -13.79
C GLY A 105 4.01 3.36 -13.85
N PHE A 106 3.32 3.45 -12.71
CA PHE A 106 2.08 4.23 -12.60
C PHE A 106 2.33 5.73 -12.83
N ASP A 107 3.28 6.35 -12.11
CA ASP A 107 3.60 7.80 -12.24
C ASP A 107 3.84 8.22 -13.69
N TYR A 108 4.68 7.46 -14.41
CA TYR A 108 4.98 7.73 -15.81
C TYR A 108 3.87 7.31 -16.78
N GLY A 109 2.98 6.41 -16.37
CA GLY A 109 1.93 5.82 -17.20
C GLY A 109 0.57 6.52 -17.15
N VAL A 110 0.35 7.46 -16.22
CA VAL A 110 -0.93 8.19 -16.13
C VAL A 110 -1.09 9.15 -17.32
N PRO A 111 -2.21 9.10 -18.08
CA PRO A 111 -2.46 10.06 -19.15
C PRO A 111 -2.69 11.48 -18.60
N LYS A 112 -2.14 12.50 -19.28
CA LYS A 112 -2.28 13.91 -18.88
C LYS A 112 -3.71 14.45 -18.98
N CYS A 113 -4.49 13.91 -19.89
CA CYS A 113 -5.87 14.31 -20.12
C CYS A 113 -6.69 13.12 -20.63
N SER A 114 -8.01 13.22 -20.62
CA SER A 114 -8.92 12.29 -21.31
C SER A 114 -8.81 12.41 -22.84
N ASN A 115 -9.50 11.54 -23.56
CA ASN A 115 -9.64 11.61 -25.03
C ASN A 115 -10.17 12.96 -25.55
N CYS A 116 -10.85 13.74 -24.70
CA CYS A 116 -11.45 15.03 -25.05
C CYS A 116 -10.69 16.23 -24.47
N GLY A 117 -9.50 16.01 -23.92
CA GLY A 117 -8.65 17.09 -23.41
C GLY A 117 -8.96 17.54 -21.98
N VAL A 118 -9.85 16.86 -21.24
CA VAL A 118 -10.07 17.13 -19.82
C VAL A 118 -8.83 16.71 -19.03
N CYS A 119 -8.23 17.63 -18.28
CA CYS A 119 -7.01 17.36 -17.52
C CYS A 119 -7.22 16.24 -16.50
N SER A 120 -6.25 15.33 -16.39
CA SER A 120 -6.29 14.26 -15.41
C SER A 120 -6.14 14.78 -13.99
N PRO A 121 -6.94 14.28 -13.03
CA PRO A 121 -6.84 14.73 -11.64
C PRO A 121 -5.46 14.48 -11.06
N TYR A 122 -4.71 13.50 -11.58
CA TYR A 122 -3.33 13.20 -11.18
C TYR A 122 -2.38 14.40 -11.30
N TYR A 123 -2.59 15.25 -12.32
CA TYR A 123 -1.72 16.40 -12.58
C TYR A 123 -2.17 17.68 -11.87
N LEU A 124 -3.29 17.63 -11.13
CA LEU A 124 -3.77 18.76 -10.35
C LEU A 124 -2.94 18.93 -9.06
N PRO A 125 -2.82 20.16 -8.53
CA PRO A 125 -2.02 20.43 -7.33
C PRO A 125 -2.46 19.67 -6.08
N ASP A 126 -3.73 19.30 -6.00
CA ASP A 126 -4.41 18.62 -4.88
C ASP A 126 -4.67 17.13 -5.15
N SER A 127 -4.04 16.55 -6.17
CA SER A 127 -4.09 15.12 -6.48
C SER A 127 -3.68 14.27 -5.27
N LYS A 128 -4.56 13.33 -4.91
CA LYS A 128 -4.36 12.37 -3.82
C LYS A 128 -3.50 11.21 -4.27
N CYS A 129 -3.72 10.68 -5.48
CA CYS A 129 -2.89 9.61 -6.04
C CYS A 129 -1.44 10.10 -6.21
N ARG A 130 -1.25 11.28 -6.81
CA ARG A 130 0.09 11.84 -6.99
C ARG A 130 0.75 12.18 -5.65
N HIS A 131 0.01 12.69 -4.67
CA HIS A 131 0.56 12.91 -3.33
C HIS A 131 1.10 11.62 -2.69
N VAL A 132 0.35 10.52 -2.80
CA VAL A 132 0.80 9.20 -2.30
C VAL A 132 2.03 8.72 -3.05
N VAL A 133 2.01 8.77 -4.38
CA VAL A 133 3.12 8.35 -5.25
C VAL A 133 4.39 9.15 -4.94
N ASP A 134 4.32 10.48 -4.96
CA ASP A 134 5.47 11.35 -4.67
C ASP A 134 6.03 11.10 -3.26
N LYS A 135 5.15 10.83 -2.28
CA LYS A 135 5.55 10.62 -0.88
C LYS A 135 6.17 9.24 -0.67
N ALA A 136 5.66 8.21 -1.35
CA ALA A 136 6.23 6.87 -1.34
C ALA A 136 7.61 6.85 -2.02
N ILE A 137 7.75 7.45 -3.20
CA ILE A 137 9.04 7.59 -3.90
C ILE A 137 10.02 8.40 -3.05
N GLY A 138 9.58 9.54 -2.52
CA GLY A 138 10.40 10.38 -1.65
C GLY A 138 10.91 9.63 -0.43
N ARG A 139 10.07 8.79 0.19
CA ARG A 139 10.47 7.97 1.35
C ARG A 139 11.44 6.86 0.95
N TRP A 140 11.23 6.19 -0.18
CA TRP A 140 12.15 5.18 -0.70
C TRP A 140 13.57 5.74 -0.86
N TYR A 141 13.69 6.94 -1.45
CA TYR A 141 14.96 7.64 -1.59
C TYR A 141 15.53 8.12 -0.25
N LEU A 142 14.69 8.54 0.69
CA LEU A 142 15.12 8.96 2.03
C LEU A 142 15.75 7.82 2.83
N GLU A 143 15.24 6.61 2.67
CA GLU A 143 15.70 5.41 3.38
C GLU A 143 17.02 4.84 2.82
N GLY A 144 17.61 5.49 1.82
CA GLY A 144 18.98 5.20 1.38
C GLY A 144 19.16 3.84 0.71
N LYS A 145 18.08 3.26 0.16
CA LYS A 145 18.17 2.00 -0.61
C LYS A 145 18.88 2.18 -1.96
N GLU A 146 19.08 3.43 -2.39
CA GLU A 146 19.86 3.84 -3.56
C GLU A 146 20.57 5.16 -3.21
N ASP A 147 21.66 5.54 -3.90
CA ASP A 147 22.32 6.87 -3.81
C ASP A 147 21.42 8.01 -4.37
N ALA A 148 20.13 7.95 -4.03
CA ALA A 148 19.09 8.78 -4.59
C ALA A 148 18.99 10.13 -3.87
N SER A 149 18.66 11.16 -4.65
CA SER A 149 18.46 12.52 -4.15
C SER A 149 16.98 12.89 -4.19
N LEU A 150 16.51 13.58 -3.16
CA LEU A 150 15.14 14.04 -3.05
C LEU A 150 15.00 15.40 -3.72
N ASN A 151 14.13 15.50 -4.72
CA ASN A 151 13.77 16.77 -5.32
C ASN A 151 12.83 17.57 -4.38
N ILE A 152 12.55 18.81 -4.75
CA ILE A 152 11.74 19.72 -3.94
C ILE A 152 10.29 19.24 -3.78
N ARG A 153 9.76 18.49 -4.76
CA ARG A 153 8.43 17.89 -4.68
C ARG A 153 8.40 16.80 -3.60
N HIS A 154 9.38 15.90 -3.57
CA HIS A 154 9.52 14.88 -2.52
C HIS A 154 9.61 15.51 -1.12
N LEU A 155 10.44 16.54 -0.98
CA LEU A 155 10.59 17.27 0.29
C LEU A 155 9.27 17.96 0.72
N SER A 156 8.52 18.50 -0.25
CA SER A 156 7.22 19.15 -0.03
C SER A 156 6.21 18.17 0.57
N VAL A 157 6.04 17.00 -0.04
CA VAL A 157 5.05 16.00 0.43
C VAL A 157 5.48 15.28 1.72
N LEU A 158 6.79 15.06 1.91
CA LEU A 158 7.32 14.48 3.15
C LEU A 158 7.22 15.45 4.33
N ALA A 159 7.47 16.75 4.12
CA ALA A 159 7.40 17.76 5.18
C ALA A 159 5.98 18.27 5.47
N GLY A 160 5.00 17.96 4.60
CA GLY A 160 3.66 18.56 4.67
C GLY A 160 3.67 20.06 4.37
N MET A 161 4.54 20.51 3.47
CA MET A 161 4.75 21.92 3.13
C MET A 161 4.46 22.16 1.64
N LYS A 162 4.16 23.40 1.24
CA LYS A 162 4.14 23.79 -0.18
C LYS A 162 5.56 23.94 -0.71
N GLU A 163 5.81 23.64 -1.99
CA GLU A 163 7.15 23.72 -2.59
C GLU A 163 7.85 25.07 -2.40
N GLY A 164 7.13 26.20 -2.53
CA GLY A 164 7.70 27.52 -2.30
C GLY A 164 8.20 27.70 -0.86
N ALA A 165 7.49 27.14 0.13
CA ALA A 165 7.90 27.16 1.53
C ALA A 165 9.13 26.27 1.77
N VAL A 166 9.25 25.15 1.05
CA VAL A 166 10.46 24.31 1.07
C VAL A 166 11.66 25.09 0.56
N ARG A 167 11.56 25.73 -0.61
CA ARG A 167 12.65 26.54 -1.21
C ARG A 167 13.11 27.64 -0.25
N ASN A 168 12.16 28.36 0.36
CA ASN A 168 12.45 29.43 1.32
C ASN A 168 13.13 28.90 2.59
N SER A 169 12.67 27.77 3.12
CA SER A 169 13.27 27.13 4.30
C SER A 169 14.70 26.66 4.01
N LEU A 170 14.94 25.97 2.90
CA LEU A 170 16.27 25.52 2.50
C LEU A 170 17.24 26.70 2.32
N SER A 171 16.78 27.78 1.66
CA SER A 171 17.58 29.00 1.49
C SER A 171 17.93 29.66 2.83
N THR A 172 16.94 29.80 3.72
CA THR A 172 17.12 30.39 5.06
C THR A 172 18.11 29.59 5.92
N GLU A 173 18.04 28.26 5.81
CA GLU A 173 18.93 27.33 6.51
C GLU A 173 20.28 27.12 5.80
N LYS A 174 20.52 27.84 4.70
CA LYS A 174 21.74 27.78 3.88
C LYS A 174 22.07 26.36 3.39
N ILE A 175 21.04 25.55 3.19
CA ILE A 175 21.15 24.20 2.64
C ILE A 175 21.23 24.32 1.12
N LYS A 176 22.34 23.85 0.54
CA LYS A 176 22.56 23.89 -0.91
C LYS A 176 21.88 22.69 -1.58
N THR A 177 21.09 22.96 -2.60
CA THR A 177 20.53 21.95 -3.50
C THR A 177 21.46 21.73 -4.69
N GLU A 178 21.46 20.53 -5.25
CA GLU A 178 22.28 20.13 -6.38
C GLU A 178 21.42 19.67 -7.57
N GLY A 179 21.98 19.74 -8.78
CA GLY A 179 21.37 19.22 -10.01
C GLY A 179 20.21 20.06 -10.57
N SER A 180 19.67 19.57 -11.69
CA SER A 180 18.48 20.09 -12.35
C SER A 180 17.58 18.91 -12.74
N PRO A 181 16.46 18.66 -12.03
CA PRO A 181 15.86 19.51 -11.01
C PRO A 181 16.65 19.58 -9.68
N ALA A 182 16.49 20.69 -8.96
CA ALA A 182 17.14 20.91 -7.66
C ALA A 182 16.76 19.81 -6.66
N SER A 183 17.79 19.19 -6.06
CA SER A 183 17.67 18.02 -5.21
C SER A 183 18.61 18.05 -4.01
N LEU A 184 18.36 17.18 -3.03
CA LEU A 184 19.11 17.03 -1.80
C LEU A 184 19.42 15.56 -1.54
N ARG A 185 20.66 15.26 -1.13
CA ARG A 185 21.04 13.93 -0.67
C ARG A 185 20.18 13.49 0.52
N SER A 186 19.91 12.19 0.61
CA SER A 186 19.04 11.58 1.61
C SER A 186 19.40 11.96 3.05
N GLU A 187 20.69 12.00 3.39
CA GLU A 187 21.14 12.30 4.76
C GLU A 187 20.83 13.74 5.16
N VAL A 188 21.10 14.69 4.25
CA VAL A 188 20.80 16.12 4.45
C VAL A 188 19.29 16.35 4.49
N ALA A 189 18.55 15.68 3.60
CA ALA A 189 17.10 15.73 3.57
C ALA A 189 16.49 15.23 4.88
N LEU A 190 16.98 14.11 5.43
CA LEU A 190 16.48 13.53 6.68
C LEU A 190 16.68 14.47 7.87
N GLU A 191 17.88 15.06 8.01
CA GLU A 191 18.17 16.01 9.08
C GLU A 191 17.34 17.29 8.99
N TRP A 192 17.03 17.72 7.77
CA TRP A 192 16.11 18.84 7.54
C TRP A 192 14.64 18.44 7.84
N LEU A 193 14.21 17.25 7.43
CA LEU A 193 12.85 16.73 7.60
C LEU A 193 12.48 16.49 9.07
N LYS A 194 13.40 15.95 9.88
CA LYS A 194 13.19 15.75 11.33
C LYS A 194 12.79 17.01 12.09
N LYS A 195 13.09 18.20 11.55
CA LYS A 195 12.73 19.50 12.12
C LYS A 195 11.36 20.01 11.65
N ARG A 196 10.61 19.25 10.86
CA ARG A 196 9.31 19.64 10.28
C ARG A 196 8.18 18.94 11.00
N LYS A 197 7.17 19.73 11.39
CA LYS A 197 5.97 19.21 12.08
C LYS A 197 5.18 18.21 11.24
N GLY A 198 5.19 18.35 9.91
CA GLY A 198 4.47 17.47 8.99
C GLY A 198 5.24 16.21 8.59
N PHE A 199 6.50 16.06 9.04
CA PHE A 199 7.28 14.88 8.74
C PHE A 199 6.83 13.69 9.59
N ILE A 200 6.53 12.58 8.92
CA ILE A 200 6.21 11.29 9.55
C ILE A 200 7.49 10.44 9.49
N PRO A 201 8.17 10.22 10.64
CA PRO A 201 9.35 9.37 10.69
C PRO A 201 9.03 7.96 10.18
N SER A 202 9.98 7.34 9.49
CA SER A 202 9.84 5.92 9.16
C SER A 202 9.85 5.09 10.44
N ARG A 203 8.95 4.11 10.50
CA ARG A 203 8.89 3.15 11.60
C ARG A 203 9.98 2.10 11.37
N PHE A 204 11.18 2.39 11.90
CA PHE A 204 12.31 1.46 11.87
C PHE A 204 12.22 0.40 12.98
N ASP A 205 12.88 -0.71 12.70
CA ASP A 205 12.75 -2.05 13.29
C ASP A 205 13.29 -2.24 14.72
N ASP A 206 13.16 -1.25 15.62
CA ASP A 206 13.53 -1.49 17.04
C ASP A 206 12.62 -2.55 17.71
N ASP A 207 11.49 -2.89 17.07
CA ASP A 207 10.57 -3.92 17.55
C ASP A 207 9.95 -4.74 16.41
N ARG A 208 10.78 -5.13 15.42
CA ARG A 208 10.36 -5.84 14.19
C ARG A 208 9.49 -7.06 14.48
N GLU A 209 9.84 -7.80 15.54
CA GLU A 209 9.08 -8.95 16.01
C GLU A 209 7.76 -8.56 16.69
N ALA A 210 7.73 -7.54 17.55
CA ALA A 210 6.47 -7.14 18.19
C ALA A 210 5.47 -6.56 17.18
N ILE A 211 5.97 -5.84 16.19
CA ILE A 211 5.15 -5.31 15.09
C ILE A 211 4.63 -6.46 14.23
N TRP A 212 5.49 -7.41 13.82
CA TRP A 212 5.06 -8.62 13.11
C TRP A 212 4.00 -9.42 13.89
N ARG A 213 4.20 -9.61 15.20
CA ARG A 213 3.21 -10.24 16.09
C ARG A 213 1.88 -9.48 16.09
N GLY A 214 1.92 -8.14 16.04
CA GLY A 214 0.74 -7.28 15.95
C GLY A 214 0.00 -7.38 14.61
N ASP A 215 0.73 -7.38 13.50
CA ASP A 215 0.17 -7.51 12.14
C ASP A 215 -0.47 -8.89 11.94
N ALA A 216 0.26 -9.94 12.31
CA ALA A 216 -0.26 -11.31 12.23
C ALA A 216 -1.49 -11.52 13.13
N ARG A 217 -1.51 -10.92 14.33
CA ARG A 217 -2.69 -10.91 15.19
C ARG A 217 -3.87 -10.22 14.51
N SER A 218 -3.64 -9.09 13.83
CA SER A 218 -4.69 -8.36 13.11
C SER A 218 -5.25 -9.16 11.93
N LEU A 219 -4.38 -9.88 11.19
CA LEU A 219 -4.80 -10.81 10.14
C LEU A 219 -5.67 -11.95 10.69
N LEU A 220 -5.26 -12.57 11.80
CA LEU A 220 -5.99 -13.65 12.47
C LEU A 220 -7.35 -13.21 13.06
N MET A 221 -7.52 -11.93 13.33
CA MET A 221 -8.78 -11.35 13.82
C MET A 221 -9.73 -10.93 12.70
N SER A 222 -9.19 -10.48 11.57
CA SER A 222 -9.97 -9.93 10.45
C SER A 222 -10.36 -10.96 9.40
N LYS A 223 -9.58 -12.04 9.25
CA LYS A 223 -9.82 -13.11 8.27
C LYS A 223 -10.15 -14.43 8.98
N GLY A 224 -10.78 -15.35 8.24
CA GLY A 224 -10.86 -16.74 8.66
C GLY A 224 -9.46 -17.34 8.83
N PHE A 225 -9.28 -18.26 9.79
CA PHE A 225 -7.97 -18.78 10.20
C PHE A 225 -7.10 -19.24 9.03
N GLN A 226 -7.65 -20.03 8.10
CA GLN A 226 -6.92 -20.53 6.93
C GLN A 226 -6.48 -19.39 6.00
N SER A 227 -7.37 -18.41 5.74
CA SER A 227 -7.06 -17.25 4.91
C SER A 227 -5.97 -16.36 5.56
N ALA A 228 -6.02 -16.20 6.88
CA ALA A 228 -4.97 -15.51 7.63
C ALA A 228 -3.62 -16.23 7.48
N ILE A 229 -3.59 -17.57 7.59
CA ILE A 229 -2.34 -18.34 7.46
C ILE A 229 -1.79 -18.31 6.04
N THR A 230 -2.64 -18.41 5.01
CA THR A 230 -2.21 -18.21 3.62
C THR A 230 -1.56 -16.83 3.44
N THR A 231 -2.15 -15.79 4.02
CA THR A 231 -1.59 -14.42 3.95
C THR A 231 -0.25 -14.35 4.67
N ILE A 232 -0.16 -14.90 5.89
CA ILE A 232 1.06 -14.93 6.70
C ILE A 232 2.21 -15.65 5.97
N LEU A 233 1.94 -16.81 5.36
CA LEU A 233 2.95 -17.56 4.60
C LEU A 233 3.42 -16.77 3.36
N SER A 234 2.48 -16.12 2.66
CA SER A 234 2.81 -15.25 1.52
C SER A 234 3.68 -14.07 1.92
N GLU A 235 3.38 -13.40 3.04
CA GLU A 235 4.17 -12.26 3.55
C GLU A 235 5.57 -12.69 4.00
N LEU A 236 5.70 -13.89 4.58
CA LEU A 236 6.98 -14.49 4.95
C LEU A 236 7.74 -15.08 3.75
N LYS A 237 7.14 -15.10 2.55
CA LYS A 237 7.68 -15.74 1.34
C LYS A 237 8.06 -17.21 1.60
N LEU A 238 7.22 -17.92 2.36
CA LEU A 238 7.39 -19.34 2.71
C LEU A 238 6.32 -20.20 2.04
N THR A 239 6.75 -21.31 1.45
CA THR A 239 5.87 -22.40 1.07
C THR A 239 5.37 -23.17 2.32
N PRO A 240 4.23 -23.90 2.23
CA PRO A 240 3.77 -24.77 3.31
C PRO A 240 4.83 -25.79 3.75
N GLU A 241 5.59 -26.33 2.80
CA GLU A 241 6.65 -27.30 3.02
C GLU A 241 7.82 -26.68 3.79
N GLU A 242 8.27 -25.48 3.41
CA GLU A 242 9.32 -24.75 4.12
C GLU A 242 8.89 -24.37 5.54
N ALA A 243 7.65 -23.91 5.72
CA ALA A 243 7.12 -23.61 7.05
C ALA A 243 7.03 -24.86 7.95
N THR A 244 6.62 -25.99 7.37
CA THR A 244 6.59 -27.30 8.06
C THR A 244 7.99 -27.72 8.51
N ALA A 245 8.97 -27.64 7.60
CA ALA A 245 10.36 -27.96 7.89
C ALA A 245 10.96 -27.02 8.94
N LYS A 246 10.68 -25.72 8.85
CA LYS A 246 11.14 -24.70 9.81
C LYS A 246 10.64 -24.96 11.24
N ALA A 247 9.44 -25.52 11.39
CA ALA A 247 8.90 -25.92 12.69
C ALA A 247 9.33 -27.33 13.15
N GLY A 248 10.02 -28.09 12.29
CA GLY A 248 10.43 -29.48 12.53
C GLY A 248 9.25 -30.44 12.65
N LEU A 249 8.18 -30.20 11.89
CA LEU A 249 6.94 -30.98 11.95
C LEU A 249 6.85 -32.03 10.82
N PRO A 250 5.95 -33.03 10.94
CA PRO A 250 5.73 -34.01 9.89
C PRO A 250 5.34 -33.36 8.57
N GLN A 251 5.82 -33.92 7.46
CA GLN A 251 5.55 -33.42 6.12
C GLN A 251 4.03 -33.23 5.89
N GLY A 252 3.66 -32.10 5.29
CA GLY A 252 2.26 -31.78 4.98
C GLY A 252 1.46 -31.17 6.15
N TYR A 253 2.05 -30.99 7.33
CA TYR A 253 1.33 -30.43 8.48
C TYR A 253 0.76 -29.03 8.20
N VAL A 254 1.54 -28.12 7.62
CA VAL A 254 1.04 -26.79 7.26
C VAL A 254 -0.01 -26.85 6.15
N SER A 255 0.12 -27.79 5.22
CA SER A 255 -0.91 -28.01 4.18
C SER A 255 -2.23 -28.47 4.81
N ASN A 256 -2.18 -29.32 5.85
CA ASN A 256 -3.36 -29.71 6.64
C ASN A 256 -3.97 -28.54 7.42
N LEU A 257 -3.13 -27.63 7.93
CA LEU A 257 -3.59 -26.37 8.54
C LEU A 257 -4.38 -25.51 7.54
N LEU A 258 -3.88 -25.37 6.32
CA LEU A 258 -4.51 -24.59 5.25
C LEU A 258 -5.82 -25.21 4.75
N THR A 259 -5.94 -26.54 4.75
CA THR A 259 -7.17 -27.24 4.35
C THR A 259 -8.14 -27.46 5.52
N GLY A 260 -7.72 -27.23 6.76
CA GLY A 260 -8.53 -27.41 7.96
C GLY A 260 -8.64 -28.86 8.46
N THR A 261 -7.72 -29.74 8.07
CA THR A 261 -7.71 -31.17 8.45
C THR A 261 -6.92 -31.46 9.74
N TYR A 262 -6.58 -30.44 10.52
CA TYR A 262 -5.85 -30.55 11.79
C TYR A 262 -6.78 -30.79 13.00
N GLY A 263 -6.23 -31.43 14.04
CA GLY A 263 -6.92 -31.86 15.25
C GLY A 263 -6.93 -30.84 16.40
N LEU A 264 -7.83 -31.04 17.37
CA LEU A 264 -7.88 -30.23 18.60
C LEU A 264 -6.80 -30.63 19.63
N ASP A 265 -6.25 -31.82 19.49
CA ASP A 265 -5.18 -32.40 20.31
C ASP A 265 -3.77 -31.98 19.85
N GLU A 266 -3.65 -31.25 18.74
CA GLU A 266 -2.38 -30.87 18.12
C GLU A 266 -1.81 -29.53 18.65
N ILE A 267 -2.07 -29.21 19.92
CA ILE A 267 -1.67 -27.93 20.53
C ILE A 267 -0.16 -27.73 20.46
N ASP A 268 0.63 -28.76 20.71
CA ASP A 268 2.10 -28.65 20.70
C ASP A 268 2.64 -28.37 19.29
N GLN A 269 2.04 -28.97 18.27
CA GLN A 269 2.39 -28.74 16.87
C GLN A 269 1.98 -27.32 16.43
N LEU A 270 0.81 -26.86 16.87
CA LEU A 270 0.37 -25.47 16.69
C LEU A 270 1.33 -24.48 17.35
N GLN A 271 1.78 -24.75 18.57
CA GLN A 271 2.76 -23.89 19.25
C GLN A 271 4.07 -23.81 18.45
N ARG A 272 4.56 -24.95 17.96
CA ARG A 272 5.80 -25.01 17.17
C ARG A 272 5.71 -24.23 15.85
N ILE A 273 4.58 -24.30 15.15
CA ILE A 273 4.32 -23.44 13.98
C ILE A 273 4.30 -21.97 14.40
N GLY A 274 3.57 -21.62 15.46
CA GLY A 274 3.49 -20.25 15.95
C GLY A 274 4.87 -19.66 16.24
N VAL A 275 5.75 -20.43 16.89
CA VAL A 275 7.15 -20.03 17.15
C VAL A 275 7.94 -19.90 15.86
N ALA A 276 7.88 -20.90 14.96
CA ALA A 276 8.65 -20.90 13.71
C ALA A 276 8.29 -19.72 12.78
N LEU A 277 7.04 -19.28 12.84
CA LEU A 277 6.53 -18.12 12.11
C LEU A 277 6.66 -16.80 12.88
N GLY A 278 7.19 -16.81 14.11
CA GLY A 278 7.40 -15.60 14.92
C GLY A 278 6.10 -14.94 15.41
N LEU A 279 5.03 -15.71 15.58
CA LEU A 279 3.70 -15.22 15.92
C LEU A 279 3.51 -15.05 17.43
N ASP A 280 2.44 -14.37 17.80
CA ASP A 280 1.89 -14.49 19.16
C ASP A 280 1.30 -15.89 19.34
N VAL A 281 2.07 -16.78 19.97
CA VAL A 281 1.75 -18.20 20.08
C VAL A 281 0.40 -18.44 20.78
N PRO A 282 0.11 -17.84 21.96
CA PRO A 282 -1.20 -17.99 22.59
C PRO A 282 -2.37 -17.57 21.70
N HIS A 283 -2.25 -16.42 21.02
CA HIS A 283 -3.32 -15.93 20.15
C HIS A 283 -3.51 -16.83 18.92
N PHE A 284 -2.41 -17.23 18.28
CA PHE A 284 -2.41 -18.11 17.12
C PHE A 284 -3.06 -19.47 17.42
N VAL A 285 -2.63 -20.13 18.51
CA VAL A 285 -3.18 -21.42 18.93
C VAL A 285 -4.66 -21.28 19.29
N GLY A 286 -5.04 -20.22 20.01
CA GLY A 286 -6.44 -19.95 20.33
C GLY A 286 -7.32 -19.82 19.09
N LYS A 287 -6.84 -19.13 18.05
CA LYS A 287 -7.56 -18.99 16.77
C LYS A 287 -7.64 -20.29 15.97
N ALA A 288 -6.60 -21.12 16.02
CA ALA A 288 -6.62 -22.44 15.42
C ALA A 288 -7.67 -23.35 16.09
N VAL A 289 -7.69 -23.38 17.43
CA VAL A 289 -8.66 -24.16 18.22
C VAL A 289 -10.08 -23.66 17.98
N GLU A 290 -10.30 -22.34 17.97
CA GLU A 290 -11.60 -21.74 17.65
C GLU A 290 -12.09 -22.21 16.27
N ALA A 291 -11.24 -22.15 15.25
CA ALA A 291 -11.58 -22.58 13.90
C ALA A 291 -11.88 -24.09 13.83
N ALA A 292 -11.09 -24.94 14.51
CA ALA A 292 -11.35 -26.38 14.58
C ALA A 292 -12.67 -26.71 15.30
N LEU A 293 -13.01 -26.00 16.38
CA LEU A 293 -14.29 -26.16 17.07
C LEU A 293 -15.47 -25.75 16.19
N ARG A 294 -15.39 -24.62 15.49
CA ARG A 294 -16.44 -24.19 14.55
C ARG A 294 -16.70 -25.24 13.47
N ARG A 295 -15.63 -25.77 12.86
CA ARG A 295 -15.75 -26.87 11.86
C ARG A 295 -16.47 -28.10 12.41
N ARG A 296 -16.25 -28.44 13.69
CA ARG A 296 -16.89 -29.60 14.33
C ARG A 296 -18.36 -29.37 14.67
N VAL A 297 -18.78 -28.13 14.88
CA VAL A 297 -20.18 -27.78 15.18
C VAL A 297 -20.98 -27.57 13.90
N GLU A 298 -20.34 -27.10 12.84
CA GLU A 298 -20.95 -26.83 11.53
C GLU A 298 -21.00 -28.07 10.61
N GLY A 299 -20.20 -29.10 10.91
CA GLY A 299 -20.22 -30.40 10.23
C GLY A 299 -21.02 -31.46 10.98
#